data_AF-A0A1F5CP51-F1
#
_entry.id   AF-A0A1F5CP51-F1
#
_cell.length_a   1.000
_cell.length_b   1.000
_cell.length_c   1.000
_cell.angle_alpha   90.00
_cell.angle_beta   90.00
_cell.angle_gamma   90.00
#
_symmetry.space_group_name_H-M   'P 1'
#
loop_
_entity.id
_entity.type
_entity.pdbx_description
1 polymer ?
#
loop_
_entity_poly.entity_id
_entity_poly.type
_entity_poly.pdbx_seq_one_letter_code
_entity_poly.pdbx_strand_id
1 'polypeptide(L)'
;MQSETISAPWLLRVYWEELATLLVCLSLDLIELLSPTLLSPITGDLLDFAGLLFAALYFKWFAAIGLLELLPGLDAVPFLTLSWAAWFAYRRRRMRRSVERMLEDWL
;
A
#
# COMPACT_ATOMS: atom_id res chain seq x y z
N MET A 1 41.33 0.76 -1.37
CA MET A 1 40.00 1.38 -1.50
C MET A 1 39.04 0.62 -0.59
N GLN A 2 38.82 1.11 0.63
CA GLN A 2 37.76 0.60 1.47
C GLN A 2 36.46 1.16 0.91
N SER A 3 35.63 0.31 0.33
CA SER A 3 34.25 0.65 0.03
C SER A 3 33.54 0.82 1.37
N GLU A 4 33.44 2.05 1.87
CA GLU A 4 32.51 2.37 2.94
C GLU A 4 31.11 2.04 2.42
N THR A 5 30.57 0.91 2.84
CA THR A 5 29.17 0.57 2.64
C THR A 5 28.37 1.59 3.44
N ILE A 6 27.93 2.65 2.76
CA ILE A 6 26.96 3.61 3.31
C ILE A 6 25.70 2.80 3.64
N SER A 7 25.63 2.36 4.89
CA SER A 7 24.43 1.78 5.46
C SER A 7 23.50 2.98 5.64
N ALA A 8 22.48 3.07 4.79
CA ALA A 8 21.46 4.12 4.85
C ALA A 8 20.30 3.60 5.72
N PRO A 9 20.33 3.73 7.06
CA PRO A 9 19.32 3.18 7.96
C PRO A 9 17.92 3.75 7.69
N TRP A 10 17.83 4.97 7.16
CA TRP A 10 16.57 5.57 6.74
C TRP A 10 15.92 4.79 5.59
N LEU A 11 16.72 4.23 4.68
CA LEU A 11 16.22 3.44 3.56
C LEU A 11 15.60 2.14 4.08
N LEU A 12 16.26 1.49 5.04
CA LEU A 12 15.78 0.27 5.68
C LEU A 12 14.45 0.52 6.41
N ARG A 13 14.33 1.63 7.12
CA ARG A 13 13.08 2.04 7.79
C ARG A 13 11.95 2.26 6.79
N VAL A 14 12.22 2.91 5.67
CA VAL A 14 11.24 3.10 4.59
C VAL A 14 10.74 1.76 4.05
N TYR A 15 11.65 0.79 3.82
CA TYR A 15 11.26 -0.56 3.40
C TYR A 15 10.37 -1.28 4.43
N TRP A 16 10.63 -1.13 5.72
CA TRP A 16 9.80 -1.73 6.77
C TRP A 16 8.39 -1.15 6.82
N GLU A 17 8.25 0.18 6.66
CA GLU A 17 6.94 0.83 6.56
C GLU A 17 6.16 0.35 5.32
N GLU A 18 6.84 0.13 4.20
CA GLU A 18 6.25 -0.42 2.97
C GLU A 18 5.80 -1.86 3.14
N LEU A 19 6.59 -2.70 3.82
CA LEU A 19 6.23 -4.09 4.12
C LEU A 19 5.07 -4.17 5.11
N ALA A 20 5.07 -3.36 6.16
CA ALA A 20 3.98 -3.33 7.15
C ALA A 20 2.65 -2.93 6.50
N THR A 21 2.68 -1.92 5.62
CA THR A 21 1.48 -1.47 4.90
C THR A 21 0.99 -2.50 3.89
N LEU A 22 1.90 -3.18 3.19
CA LEU A 22 1.53 -4.31 2.33
C LEU A 22 0.86 -5.42 3.14
N LEU A 23 1.42 -5.76 4.30
CA LEU A 23 0.90 -6.82 5.15
C LEU A 23 -0.51 -6.48 5.66
N VAL A 24 -0.77 -5.21 6.02
CA VAL A 24 -2.12 -4.75 6.37
C VAL A 24 -3.07 -4.87 5.19
N CYS A 25 -2.68 -4.42 3.99
CA CYS A 25 -3.54 -4.52 2.79
C CYS A 25 -3.88 -5.98 2.46
N LEU A 26 -2.88 -6.85 2.43
CA LEU A 26 -3.06 -8.28 2.17
C LEU A 26 -3.96 -8.94 3.23
N SER A 27 -3.82 -8.53 4.49
CA SER A 27 -4.66 -9.07 5.58
C SER A 27 -6.12 -8.65 5.40
N LEU A 28 -6.38 -7.40 5.06
CA LEU A 28 -7.73 -6.89 4.84
C LEU A 28 -8.38 -7.54 3.62
N ASP A 29 -7.69 -7.58 2.47
CA ASP A 29 -8.20 -8.24 1.25
C ASP A 29 -8.47 -9.74 1.50
N LEU A 30 -7.63 -10.41 2.31
CA LEU A 30 -7.83 -11.82 2.64
C LEU A 30 -9.06 -12.02 3.55
N ILE A 31 -9.28 -11.13 4.52
CA ILE A 31 -10.46 -11.19 5.39
C ILE A 31 -11.72 -10.98 4.54
N GLU A 32 -11.69 -10.04 3.61
CA GLU A 32 -12.79 -9.74 2.70
C GLU A 32 -13.09 -10.93 1.77
N LEU A 33 -12.06 -11.56 1.21
CA LEU A 33 -12.21 -12.78 0.39
C LEU A 33 -12.81 -13.96 1.18
N LEU A 34 -12.51 -14.06 2.47
CA LEU A 34 -13.03 -15.09 3.37
C LEU A 34 -14.37 -14.71 4.01
N SER A 35 -14.79 -13.44 3.89
CA SER A 35 -16.00 -12.86 4.48
C SER A 35 -17.30 -13.53 4.02
N PRO A 36 -17.49 -13.95 2.75
CA PRO A 36 -18.75 -14.56 2.30
C PRO A 36 -19.14 -15.81 3.10
N THR A 37 -18.17 -16.47 3.73
CA THR A 37 -18.37 -17.66 4.57
C THR A 37 -18.33 -17.39 6.07
N LEU A 38 -17.87 -16.21 6.52
CA LEU A 38 -17.55 -15.95 7.94
C LEU A 38 -18.27 -14.74 8.56
N LEU A 39 -18.83 -13.80 7.78
CA LEU A 39 -19.32 -12.54 8.32
C LEU A 39 -20.79 -12.24 7.96
N SER A 40 -21.46 -11.57 8.90
CA SER A 40 -22.76 -10.93 8.70
C SER A 40 -22.61 -9.76 7.72
N PRO A 41 -23.63 -9.40 6.91
CA PRO A 41 -23.59 -8.25 6.00
C PRO A 41 -23.16 -6.95 6.69
N ILE A 42 -23.51 -6.77 7.97
CA ILE A 42 -23.11 -5.60 8.77
C ILE A 42 -21.59 -5.52 8.95
N THR A 43 -20.92 -6.66 9.10
CA THR A 43 -19.48 -6.70 9.33
C THR A 43 -18.70 -6.49 8.03
N GLY A 44 -19.27 -6.86 6.88
CA GLY A 44 -18.74 -6.52 5.55
C GLY A 44 -18.71 -5.00 5.37
N ASP A 45 -19.86 -4.34 5.49
CA ASP A 45 -19.95 -2.88 5.33
C ASP A 45 -18.97 -2.09 6.22
N LEU A 46 -18.74 -2.58 7.45
CA LEU A 46 -17.79 -1.96 8.38
C LEU A 46 -16.33 -2.16 7.93
N LEU A 47 -16.01 -3.32 7.38
CA LEU A 47 -14.69 -3.65 6.86
C LEU A 47 -14.38 -2.80 5.62
N ASP A 48 -15.31 -2.71 4.67
CA ASP A 48 -15.18 -1.91 3.45
C ASP A 48 -14.95 -0.43 3.80
N PHE A 49 -15.72 0.10 4.77
CA PHE A 49 -15.53 1.48 5.24
C PHE A 49 -14.16 1.70 5.89
N ALA A 50 -13.71 0.73 6.71
CA ALA A 50 -12.39 0.80 7.34
C ALA A 50 -11.26 0.71 6.30
N GLY A 51 -11.40 -0.15 5.30
CA GLY A 51 -10.48 -0.31 4.16
C GLY A 51 -10.38 0.98 3.35
N LEU A 52 -11.52 1.56 2.97
CA LEU A 52 -11.59 2.84 2.26
C LEU A 52 -10.96 3.99 3.06
N LEU A 53 -11.26 4.09 4.35
CA LEU A 53 -10.68 5.12 5.22
C LEU A 53 -9.15 4.97 5.32
N PHE A 54 -8.68 3.74 5.54
CA PHE A 54 -7.25 3.43 5.56
C PHE A 54 -6.58 3.81 4.24
N ALA A 55 -7.16 3.40 3.11
CA ALA A 55 -6.64 3.70 1.79
C ALA A 55 -6.60 5.21 1.53
N ALA A 56 -7.64 5.95 1.90
CA ALA A 56 -7.70 7.40 1.73
C ALA A 56 -6.60 8.13 2.52
N LEU A 57 -6.37 7.72 3.77
CA LEU A 57 -5.34 8.31 4.62
C LEU A 57 -3.92 7.98 4.14
N TYR A 58 -3.68 6.75 3.68
CA TYR A 58 -2.32 6.28 3.36
C TYR A 58 -1.92 6.51 1.90
N PHE A 59 -2.84 6.27 0.97
CA PHE A 59 -2.57 6.21 -0.47
C PHE A 59 -3.04 7.44 -1.25
N LYS A 60 -3.76 8.38 -0.61
CA LYS A 60 -4.26 9.62 -1.24
C LYS A 60 -5.08 9.31 -2.50
N TRP A 61 -4.67 9.80 -3.67
CA TRP A 61 -5.36 9.58 -4.95
C TRP A 61 -5.42 8.10 -5.38
N PHE A 62 -4.48 7.26 -4.93
CA PHE A 62 -4.52 5.82 -5.24
C PHE A 62 -5.63 5.10 -4.49
N ALA A 63 -6.19 5.69 -3.42
CA ALA A 63 -7.38 5.17 -2.73
C ALA A 63 -8.63 5.13 -3.62
N ALA A 64 -8.64 5.89 -4.72
CA ALA A 64 -9.72 5.83 -5.70
C ALA A 64 -9.87 4.44 -6.34
N ILE A 65 -8.82 3.62 -6.34
CA ILE A 65 -8.89 2.22 -6.77
C ILE A 65 -9.77 1.41 -5.81
N GLY A 66 -9.69 1.67 -4.50
CA GLY A 66 -10.56 1.07 -3.49
C GLY A 66 -12.03 1.46 -3.59
N LEU A 67 -12.39 2.54 -4.29
CA LEU A 67 -13.80 2.86 -4.56
C LEU A 67 -14.49 1.83 -5.48
N LEU A 68 -13.71 1.03 -6.22
CA LEU A 68 -14.24 -0.04 -7.07
C LEU A 68 -14.80 -1.21 -6.26
N GLU A 69 -14.41 -1.33 -5.00
CA GLU A 69 -14.93 -2.30 -4.02
C GLU A 69 -16.44 -2.09 -3.77
N LEU A 70 -16.92 -0.85 -3.89
CA LEU A 70 -18.35 -0.52 -3.77
C LEU A 70 -19.20 -1.03 -4.95
N LEU A 71 -18.58 -1.52 -6.03
CA LEU A 71 -19.29 -2.06 -7.17
C LEU A 71 -19.65 -3.53 -6.91
N PRO A 72 -20.95 -3.89 -6.97
CA PRO A 72 -21.37 -5.25 -6.68
C PRO A 72 -20.74 -6.25 -7.66
N GLY A 73 -20.18 -7.33 -7.12
CA GLY A 73 -19.59 -8.41 -7.91
C GLY A 73 -18.09 -8.25 -8.20
N LEU A 74 -17.44 -7.25 -7.60
CA LEU A 74 -15.98 -7.10 -7.63
C LEU A 74 -15.30 -7.46 -6.29
N ASP A 75 -16.06 -7.92 -5.31
CA ASP A 75 -15.63 -8.23 -3.93
C ASP A 75 -14.50 -9.28 -3.86
N ALA A 76 -14.29 -10.07 -4.91
CA ALA A 76 -13.20 -11.05 -4.98
C ALA A 76 -11.84 -10.43 -5.39
N VAL A 77 -11.83 -9.15 -5.78
CA VAL A 77 -10.64 -8.45 -6.27
C VAL A 77 -9.94 -7.78 -5.08
N PRO A 78 -8.63 -8.01 -4.87
CA PRO A 78 -7.89 -7.44 -3.74
C PRO A 78 -7.55 -5.96 -3.99
N PHE A 79 -8.54 -5.07 -3.88
CA PHE A 79 -8.41 -3.67 -4.24
C PHE A 79 -7.43 -2.90 -3.34
N LEU A 80 -7.28 -3.27 -2.06
CA LEU A 80 -6.32 -2.62 -1.17
C LEU A 80 -4.88 -2.96 -1.57
N THR A 81 -4.60 -4.22 -1.90
CA THR A 81 -3.28 -4.63 -2.40
C THR A 81 -2.98 -4.01 -3.76
N LEU A 82 -3.96 -3.86 -4.65
CA LEU A 82 -3.79 -3.14 -5.91
C LEU A 82 -3.50 -1.65 -5.70
N SER A 83 -4.22 -1.02 -4.77
CA SER A 83 -4.00 0.37 -4.36
C SER A 83 -2.58 0.57 -3.82
N TRP A 84 -2.14 -0.34 -2.95
CA TRP A 84 -0.77 -0.35 -2.43
C TRP A 84 0.27 -0.53 -3.54
N ALA A 85 0.05 -1.47 -4.47
CA ALA A 85 1.00 -1.73 -5.56
C ALA A 85 1.17 -0.52 -6.47
N ALA A 86 0.06 0.15 -6.81
CA ALA A 86 0.08 1.38 -7.61
C ALA A 86 0.81 2.51 -6.87
N TRP A 87 0.51 2.71 -5.58
CA TRP A 87 1.17 3.69 -4.74
C TRP A 87 2.67 3.40 -4.58
N PHE A 88 3.05 2.14 -4.34
CA PHE A 88 4.43 1.70 -4.17
C PHE A 88 5.25 1.94 -5.45
N ALA A 89 4.71 1.58 -6.61
CA ALA A 89 5.35 1.83 -7.90
C ALA A 89 5.59 3.33 -8.12
N TYR A 90 4.62 4.18 -7.79
CA TYR A 90 4.75 5.63 -7.87
C TYR A 90 5.80 6.17 -6.90
N ARG A 91 5.75 5.75 -5.62
CA ARG A 91 6.70 6.16 -4.57
C ARG A 91 8.13 5.77 -4.94
N ARG A 92 8.35 4.54 -5.43
CA ARG A 92 9.68 4.05 -5.81
C ARG A 92 10.28 4.85 -6.97
N ARG A 93 9.48 5.22 -7.97
CA ARG A 93 9.91 6.12 -9.06
C ARG A 93 10.30 7.49 -8.53
N ARG A 94 9.55 8.04 -7.57
CA ARG A 94 9.87 9.34 -6.95
C ARG A 94 11.14 9.29 -6.11
N MET A 95 11.32 8.22 -5.33
CA MET A 95 12.48 8.06 -4.47
C MET A 95 13.77 7.89 -5.28
N ARG A 96 13.72 7.11 -6.38
CA ARG A 96 14.86 6.98 -7.30
C ARG A 96 15.30 8.34 -7.86
N ARG A 97 14.37 9.16 -8.34
CA ARG A 97 14.68 10.52 -8.83
C ARG A 97 15.24 11.44 -7.74
N SER A 98 14.84 11.23 -6.49
CA SER A 98 15.36 12.01 -5.36
C SER A 98 16.80 11.61 -5.05
N VAL A 99 17.12 10.32 -5.07
CA VAL A 99 18.48 9.82 -4.85
C VAL A 99 19.39 10.23 -6.00
N GLU A 100 18.92 10.16 -7.25
CA GLU A 100 19.67 10.65 -8.43
C GLU A 100 20.01 12.13 -8.31
N ARG A 101 19.07 12.99 -7.91
CA ARG A 101 19.35 14.42 -7.64
C ARG A 101 20.35 14.64 -6.52
N MET A 102 20.23 13.89 -5.43
CA MET A 102 21.20 13.97 -4.34
C MET A 102 22.60 13.54 -4.80
N LEU A 103 22.72 12.59 -5.72
CA LEU A 103 24.03 12.21 -6.29
C LEU A 103 24.59 13.30 -7.20
N GLU A 104 23.74 13.96 -7.99
CA GLU A 104 24.13 15.11 -8.84
C GLU A 104 24.62 16.29 -7.99
N ASP A 105 23.98 16.59 -6.86
CA ASP A 105 24.38 17.69 -5.96
C ASP A 105 25.72 17.43 -5.22
N TRP A 106 26.18 16.18 -5.16
CA TRP A 106 27.43 15.78 -4.49
C TRP A 106 28.65 15.68 -5.42
N LEU A 107 28.44 15.72 -6.74
CA LEU A 107 29.48 15.66 -7.79
C LEU A 107 29.89 17.06 -8.24
#